data_AF-A0A421J8C5-F1
#
_entry.id   AF-A0A421J8C5-F1
#
_cell.length_a   1.000
_cell.length_b   1.000
_cell.length_c   1.000
_cell.angle_alpha   90.00
_cell.angle_beta   90.00
_cell.angle_gamma   90.00
#
_symmetry.space_group_name_H-M   'P 1'
#
loop_
_entity.id
_entity.type
_entity.pdbx_description
1 polymer ?
#
loop_
_entity_poly.entity_id
_entity_poly.type
_entity_poly.pdbx_seq_one_letter_code
_entity_poly.pdbx_strand_id
1 'polypeptide(L)'
;MSRLPSLSLDDILGDSPKKNAEDINLAIATNLQQQDSPSKTMPPQDPSDDSKTGPDQPHLEDPEASLNAILEENQERLRLKKLRDSLLIKRSELKSDVEEINIRVNYLRSKKQPPAKKKVKKSTRKRSQATSPAASHGELPIIPSSSFNFLPSDDWKDRLAMVRHFAPFLDVRQHQALTNKDGTRTLVFTLVSPYLFKVPFKLNLTSSNSVSSLEITSKSALMTICLLSPTIHHKIEHDFLAQCKLSILMHCLASLSGILQIRVRTFYEIVRKFFKFITHTRFKPLMDSHETENDVRLYAILRTVESIELKVPLENSIFTISLVWNIIVSDHTTGACGSDLKLIATNDSTTMDLSSLFSALAVEHGLVAALETIFKTSFHVVI
;
A
#
# COMPACT_ATOMS: atom_id res chain seq x y z
N MET A 1 -53.01 -13.10 -17.17
CA MET A 1 -51.93 -14.11 -17.25
C MET A 1 -51.18 -13.84 -18.55
N SER A 2 -50.04 -13.18 -18.47
CA SER A 2 -49.29 -12.72 -19.65
C SER A 2 -47.87 -13.25 -19.52
N ARG A 3 -47.48 -14.15 -20.44
CA ARG A 3 -46.18 -14.81 -20.47
C ARG A 3 -45.10 -13.81 -20.88
N LEU A 4 -44.04 -13.71 -20.08
CA LEU A 4 -42.81 -13.00 -20.42
C LEU A 4 -42.04 -13.79 -21.51
N PRO A 5 -41.32 -13.12 -22.41
CA PRO A 5 -40.49 -13.78 -23.42
C PRO A 5 -39.23 -14.39 -22.79
N SER A 6 -38.92 -15.61 -23.18
CA SER A 6 -37.68 -16.33 -22.84
C SER A 6 -36.53 -15.76 -23.67
N LEU A 7 -35.57 -15.11 -23.01
CA LEU A 7 -34.28 -14.73 -23.62
C LEU A 7 -33.36 -15.96 -23.66
N SER A 8 -32.84 -16.24 -24.85
CA SER A 8 -31.88 -17.31 -25.13
C SER A 8 -30.50 -16.96 -24.53
N LEU A 9 -29.75 -17.98 -24.11
CA LEU A 9 -28.40 -17.82 -23.57
C LEU A 9 -27.39 -17.29 -24.62
N ASP A 10 -27.75 -17.38 -25.91
CA ASP A 10 -26.92 -16.93 -27.02
C ASP A 10 -26.98 -15.41 -27.25
N ASP A 11 -27.97 -14.70 -26.69
CA ASP A 11 -28.08 -13.23 -26.80
C ASP A 11 -27.15 -12.49 -25.81
N ILE A 12 -26.46 -13.20 -24.91
CA ILE A 12 -25.61 -12.63 -23.86
C ILE A 12 -24.11 -12.64 -24.25
N LEU A 13 -23.74 -13.37 -25.31
CA LEU A 13 -22.35 -13.49 -25.76
C LEU A 13 -22.17 -12.81 -27.13
N GLY A 14 -22.11 -11.48 -27.10
CA GLY A 14 -21.71 -10.67 -28.24
C GLY A 14 -20.22 -10.77 -28.53
N ASP A 15 -19.92 -11.31 -29.72
CA ASP A 15 -18.74 -11.19 -30.60
C ASP A 15 -17.37 -10.84 -30.01
N SER A 16 -16.48 -11.83 -30.07
CA SER A 16 -15.01 -11.68 -29.97
C SER A 16 -14.42 -11.41 -31.37
N PRO A 17 -13.49 -10.44 -31.54
CA PRO A 17 -12.81 -10.26 -32.81
C PRO A 17 -11.73 -11.34 -33.01
N LYS A 18 -11.89 -12.13 -34.08
CA LYS A 18 -10.87 -13.00 -34.68
C LYS A 18 -9.76 -12.15 -35.33
N LYS A 19 -8.48 -12.56 -35.14
CA LYS A 19 -7.23 -12.34 -35.93
C LYS A 19 -6.05 -12.29 -34.93
N ASN A 20 -4.94 -13.02 -35.00
CA ASN A 20 -4.35 -13.97 -35.96
C ASN A 20 -3.58 -15.01 -35.13
N ALA A 21 -3.80 -16.29 -35.39
CA ALA A 21 -3.06 -17.40 -34.78
C ALA A 21 -2.36 -18.20 -35.89
N GLU A 22 -1.47 -17.53 -36.62
CA GLU A 22 -0.54 -18.15 -37.57
C GLU A 22 0.75 -17.35 -37.48
N ASP A 23 1.56 -17.68 -36.49
CA ASP A 23 3.02 -17.60 -36.53
C ASP A 23 3.53 -18.17 -35.19
N ILE A 24 4.65 -18.89 -35.24
CA ILE A 24 5.32 -19.59 -34.12
C ILE A 24 4.80 -21.02 -33.88
N ASN A 25 4.77 -21.81 -34.95
CA ASN A 25 5.19 -23.21 -34.89
C ASN A 25 6.61 -23.27 -35.48
N LEU A 26 7.65 -23.28 -34.64
CA LEU A 26 8.93 -23.91 -35.00
C LEU A 26 9.81 -24.16 -33.76
N ALA A 27 10.25 -25.41 -33.64
CA ALA A 27 11.40 -25.90 -32.87
C ALA A 27 11.27 -26.03 -31.33
N ILE A 28 10.44 -26.96 -30.86
CA ILE A 28 10.73 -27.73 -29.63
C ILE A 28 10.56 -29.21 -29.98
N ALA A 29 11.57 -29.78 -30.65
CA ALA A 29 11.64 -31.22 -30.90
C ALA A 29 13.09 -31.62 -31.18
N THR A 30 13.98 -31.61 -30.17
CA THR A 30 15.12 -32.53 -30.09
C THR A 30 15.80 -32.47 -28.72
N ASN A 31 16.27 -33.62 -28.25
CA ASN A 31 17.07 -33.89 -27.04
C ASN A 31 16.31 -34.11 -25.72
N LEU A 32 15.51 -35.18 -25.74
CA LEU A 32 15.36 -36.08 -24.60
C LEU A 32 16.25 -37.30 -24.86
N GLN A 33 17.41 -37.36 -24.21
CA GLN A 33 18.15 -38.62 -24.05
C GLN A 33 18.83 -38.64 -22.68
N GLN A 34 18.28 -39.50 -21.83
CA GLN A 34 18.90 -40.26 -20.73
C GLN A 34 20.21 -39.73 -20.13
N GLN A 35 20.17 -39.43 -18.83
CA GLN A 35 21.11 -40.09 -17.91
C GLN A 35 20.64 -40.05 -16.45
N ASP A 36 20.86 -41.18 -15.80
CA ASP A 36 20.42 -41.60 -14.48
C ASP A 36 21.05 -40.82 -13.31
N SER A 37 20.31 -40.83 -12.20
CA SER A 37 20.68 -40.38 -10.84
C SER A 37 21.94 -41.10 -10.30
N PRO A 38 22.61 -40.64 -9.21
CA PRO A 38 22.04 -40.84 -7.87
C PRO A 38 22.41 -39.83 -6.76
N SER A 39 21.47 -39.71 -5.82
CA SER A 39 21.64 -39.22 -4.46
C SER A 39 22.68 -40.02 -3.67
N LYS A 40 23.49 -39.35 -2.82
CA LYS A 40 23.98 -39.99 -1.59
C LYS A 40 24.35 -39.00 -0.49
N THR A 41 23.64 -39.17 0.62
CA THR A 41 23.87 -38.74 1.99
C THR A 41 25.21 -39.26 2.53
N MET A 42 25.97 -38.45 3.26
CA MET A 42 27.03 -38.91 4.17
C MET A 42 26.65 -38.62 5.64
N PRO A 43 26.88 -39.56 6.56
CA PRO A 43 27.24 -39.28 7.94
C PRO A 43 28.76 -39.50 8.19
N PRO A 44 29.31 -39.04 9.33
CA PRO A 44 30.74 -38.88 9.55
C PRO A 44 31.38 -40.05 10.34
N GLN A 45 32.68 -40.30 10.14
CA GLN A 45 33.59 -40.89 11.13
C GLN A 45 35.07 -40.80 10.69
N ASP A 46 35.88 -40.16 11.52
CA ASP A 46 37.35 -40.26 11.66
C ASP A 46 37.71 -41.44 12.59
N PRO A 47 38.98 -41.78 12.91
CA PRO A 47 40.29 -41.49 12.28
C PRO A 47 41.23 -42.74 12.18
N SER A 48 42.31 -42.69 11.39
CA SER A 48 43.65 -43.22 11.78
C SER A 48 44.67 -43.29 10.61
N ASP A 49 45.89 -42.85 10.93
CA ASP A 49 47.23 -43.27 10.45
C ASP A 49 47.75 -43.01 9.02
N ASP A 50 48.61 -41.99 8.97
CA ASP A 50 50.05 -42.03 8.68
C ASP A 50 50.62 -42.66 7.38
N SER A 51 51.40 -41.79 6.71
CA SER A 51 52.69 -42.04 6.05
C SER A 51 52.78 -42.16 4.52
N LYS A 52 53.27 -41.04 3.96
CA LYS A 52 54.46 -40.88 3.08
C LYS A 52 54.37 -41.10 1.55
N THR A 53 54.90 -40.06 0.86
CA THR A 53 55.65 -40.04 -0.42
C THR A 53 54.89 -40.49 -1.68
N GLY A 54 54.74 -39.73 -2.76
CA GLY A 54 55.56 -38.71 -3.43
C GLY A 54 54.90 -38.40 -4.80
N PRO A 55 55.51 -37.57 -5.66
CA PRO A 55 54.82 -36.54 -6.45
C PRO A 55 54.44 -36.98 -7.87
N ASP A 56 53.34 -36.41 -8.40
CA ASP A 56 53.16 -36.20 -9.85
C ASP A 56 52.36 -34.90 -10.08
N GLN A 57 52.98 -33.96 -10.80
CA GLN A 57 52.37 -32.74 -11.35
C GLN A 57 51.47 -33.09 -12.57
N PRO A 58 50.97 -32.11 -13.35
CA PRO A 58 49.87 -31.19 -13.08
C PRO A 58 48.78 -31.34 -14.17
N HIS A 59 47.48 -31.35 -13.83
CA HIS A 59 46.47 -31.15 -14.87
C HIS A 59 46.16 -29.65 -14.97
N LEU A 60 46.74 -29.01 -15.99
CA LEU A 60 46.33 -27.70 -16.50
C LEU A 60 44.83 -27.79 -16.84
N GLU A 61 43.96 -27.27 -15.98
CA GLU A 61 42.64 -26.82 -16.41
C GLU A 61 42.89 -25.59 -17.29
N ASP A 62 42.56 -25.72 -18.57
CA ASP A 62 42.70 -24.66 -19.55
C ASP A 62 41.93 -23.44 -19.04
N PRO A 63 42.59 -22.32 -18.67
CA PRO A 63 41.92 -21.18 -18.05
C PRO A 63 40.85 -20.57 -18.98
N GLU A 64 40.99 -20.79 -20.29
CA GLU A 64 40.01 -20.41 -21.30
C GLU A 64 38.74 -21.28 -21.28
N ALA A 65 38.86 -22.59 -20.99
CA ALA A 65 37.71 -23.48 -20.85
C ALA A 65 36.90 -23.18 -19.57
N SER A 66 37.60 -22.87 -18.47
CA SER A 66 36.98 -22.43 -17.22
C SER A 66 36.26 -21.08 -17.37
N LEU A 67 36.88 -20.14 -18.09
CA LEU A 67 36.28 -18.84 -18.40
C LEU A 67 35.03 -18.97 -19.29
N ASN A 68 35.08 -19.84 -20.30
CA ASN A 68 33.93 -20.10 -21.19
C ASN A 68 32.77 -20.77 -20.44
N ALA A 69 33.05 -21.71 -19.54
CA ALA A 69 32.02 -22.33 -18.70
C ALA A 69 31.34 -21.30 -17.77
N ILE A 70 32.11 -20.37 -17.19
CA ILE A 70 31.58 -19.28 -16.36
C ILE A 70 30.73 -18.31 -17.20
N LEU A 71 31.14 -18.05 -18.45
CA LEU A 71 30.39 -17.21 -19.38
C LEU A 71 29.03 -17.84 -19.76
N GLU A 72 29.01 -19.13 -20.08
CA GLU A 72 27.79 -19.88 -20.35
C GLU A 72 26.85 -19.91 -19.14
N GLU A 73 27.38 -20.14 -17.93
CA GLU A 73 26.58 -20.12 -16.71
C GLU A 73 25.95 -18.73 -16.48
N ASN A 74 26.71 -17.66 -16.70
CA ASN A 74 26.20 -16.30 -16.57
C ASN A 74 25.15 -15.94 -17.63
N GLN A 75 25.30 -16.47 -18.85
CA GLN A 75 24.28 -16.31 -19.89
C GLN A 75 22.99 -17.04 -19.53
N GLU A 76 23.06 -18.26 -18.99
CA GLU A 76 21.86 -18.98 -18.56
C GLU A 76 21.22 -18.32 -17.33
N ARG A 77 22.00 -17.82 -16.36
CA ARG A 77 21.49 -17.01 -15.25
C ARG A 77 20.74 -15.77 -15.74
N LEU A 78 21.27 -15.09 -16.76
CA LEU A 78 20.61 -13.94 -17.37
C LEU A 78 19.31 -14.33 -18.08
N ARG A 79 19.31 -15.46 -18.80
CA ARG A 79 18.13 -16.02 -19.48
C ARG A 79 17.03 -16.37 -18.47
N LEU A 80 17.38 -17.07 -17.40
CA LEU A 80 16.47 -17.42 -16.30
C LEU A 80 15.93 -16.18 -15.58
N LYS A 81 16.75 -15.14 -15.40
CA LYS A 81 16.31 -13.86 -14.82
C LYS A 81 15.28 -13.17 -15.73
N LYS A 82 15.53 -13.10 -17.04
CA LYS A 82 14.56 -12.57 -18.02
C LYS A 82 13.26 -13.38 -18.01
N LEU A 83 13.34 -14.71 -17.95
CA LEU A 83 12.17 -15.59 -17.87
C LEU A 83 11.38 -15.32 -16.59
N ARG A 84 12.05 -15.25 -15.43
CA ARG A 84 11.41 -14.89 -14.15
C ARG A 84 10.72 -13.53 -14.22
N ASP A 85 11.39 -12.52 -14.78
CA ASP A 85 10.84 -11.17 -14.87
C ASP A 85 9.62 -11.13 -15.81
N SER A 86 9.63 -11.87 -16.92
CA SER A 86 8.45 -12.03 -17.79
C SER A 86 7.29 -12.79 -17.13
N LEU A 87 7.59 -13.81 -16.32
CA LEU A 87 6.58 -14.53 -15.54
C LEU A 87 5.99 -13.65 -14.41
N LEU A 88 6.79 -12.76 -13.83
CA LEU A 88 6.30 -11.77 -12.86
C LEU A 88 5.36 -10.76 -13.51
N ILE A 89 5.67 -10.30 -14.73
CA ILE A 89 4.79 -9.43 -15.51
C ILE A 89 3.46 -10.16 -15.79
N LYS A 90 3.49 -11.38 -16.35
CA LYS A 90 2.27 -12.18 -16.60
C LYS A 90 1.46 -12.44 -15.33
N ARG A 91 2.13 -12.70 -14.21
CA ARG A 91 1.46 -12.88 -12.91
C ARG A 91 0.79 -11.58 -12.44
N SER A 92 1.39 -10.42 -12.72
CA SER A 92 0.80 -9.12 -12.38
C SER A 92 -0.42 -8.80 -13.25
N GLU A 93 -0.38 -9.12 -14.54
CA GLU A 93 -1.52 -9.01 -15.47
C GLU A 93 -2.68 -9.90 -15.02
N LEU A 94 -2.44 -11.20 -14.81
CA LEU A 94 -3.46 -12.14 -14.33
C LEU A 94 -4.08 -11.70 -12.99
N LYS A 95 -3.28 -11.12 -12.09
CA LYS A 95 -3.79 -10.61 -10.82
C LYS A 95 -4.68 -9.38 -11.02
N SER A 96 -4.38 -8.54 -12.00
CA SER A 96 -5.23 -7.41 -12.41
C SER A 96 -6.57 -7.91 -12.94
N ASP A 97 -6.56 -8.90 -13.83
CA ASP A 97 -7.77 -9.47 -14.42
C ASP A 97 -8.68 -10.12 -13.37
N VAL A 98 -8.10 -10.87 -12.43
CA VAL A 98 -8.84 -11.46 -11.31
C VAL A 98 -9.49 -10.40 -10.44
N GLU A 99 -8.80 -9.29 -10.18
CA GLU A 99 -9.37 -8.18 -9.40
C GLU A 99 -10.52 -7.50 -10.16
N GLU A 100 -10.39 -7.29 -11.47
CA GLU A 100 -11.46 -6.75 -12.32
C GLU A 100 -12.71 -7.66 -12.31
N ILE A 101 -12.52 -8.97 -12.43
CA ILE A 101 -13.60 -9.95 -12.34
C ILE A 101 -14.26 -9.88 -10.96
N ASN A 102 -13.48 -9.80 -9.89
CA ASN A 102 -14.00 -9.76 -8.52
C ASN A 102 -14.81 -8.47 -8.27
N ILE A 103 -14.37 -7.33 -8.83
CA ILE A 103 -15.11 -6.07 -8.83
C ILE A 103 -16.44 -6.23 -9.56
N ARG A 104 -16.43 -6.82 -10.77
CA ARG A 104 -17.65 -7.05 -11.56
C ARG A 104 -18.64 -7.97 -10.85
N VAL A 105 -18.16 -9.03 -10.19
CA VAL A 105 -19.00 -9.94 -9.39
C VAL A 105 -19.65 -9.21 -8.21
N ASN A 106 -18.89 -8.39 -7.48
CA ASN A 106 -19.42 -7.62 -6.35
C ASN A 106 -20.44 -6.56 -6.79
N TYR A 107 -20.20 -5.90 -7.92
CA TYR A 107 -21.16 -4.98 -8.53
C TYR A 107 -22.47 -5.69 -8.89
N LEU A 108 -22.40 -6.85 -9.56
CA LEU A 108 -23.58 -7.65 -9.90
C LEU A 108 -24.32 -8.18 -8.67
N ARG A 109 -23.61 -8.53 -7.58
CA ARG A 109 -24.24 -8.90 -6.30
C ARG A 109 -24.97 -7.74 -5.65
N SER A 110 -24.38 -6.54 -5.65
CA SER A 110 -25.02 -5.34 -5.07
C SER A 110 -26.29 -4.93 -5.83
N LYS A 111 -26.31 -5.09 -7.16
CA LYS A 111 -27.47 -4.78 -8.01
C LYS A 111 -28.65 -5.74 -7.82
N LYS A 112 -28.43 -6.95 -7.27
CA LYS A 112 -29.48 -7.96 -6.99
C LYS A 112 -30.09 -7.83 -5.59
N GLN A 113 -29.57 -6.99 -4.70
CA GLN A 113 -30.17 -6.78 -3.38
C GLN A 113 -31.24 -5.68 -3.42
N PRO A 114 -32.51 -5.94 -3.04
CA PRO A 114 -33.51 -4.89 -2.94
C PRO A 114 -33.20 -3.91 -1.79
N PRO A 115 -33.53 -2.63 -1.92
CA PRO A 115 -33.19 -1.61 -0.93
C PRO A 115 -33.90 -1.86 0.41
N ALA A 116 -33.12 -2.04 1.47
CA ALA A 116 -33.63 -2.19 2.84
C ALA A 116 -34.30 -0.88 3.31
N LYS A 117 -35.62 -0.93 3.54
CA LYS A 117 -36.41 0.17 4.10
C LYS A 117 -35.91 0.53 5.50
N LYS A 118 -35.18 1.64 5.65
CA LYS A 118 -34.79 2.22 6.94
C LYS A 118 -36.02 2.77 7.66
N LYS A 119 -36.50 2.09 8.70
CA LYS A 119 -37.45 2.65 9.68
C LYS A 119 -36.72 3.62 10.60
N VAL A 120 -36.97 4.92 10.43
CA VAL A 120 -36.53 5.99 11.34
C VAL A 120 -37.36 5.89 12.62
N LYS A 121 -36.76 5.42 13.73
CA LYS A 121 -37.34 5.57 15.07
C LYS A 121 -36.86 6.91 15.66
N LYS A 122 -37.76 7.90 15.73
CA LYS A 122 -37.59 9.10 16.54
C LYS A 122 -37.59 8.69 18.01
N SER A 123 -36.47 8.89 18.71
CA SER A 123 -36.39 8.75 20.17
C SER A 123 -36.63 10.11 20.81
N THR A 124 -37.81 10.28 21.39
CA THR A 124 -38.21 11.45 22.17
C THR A 124 -37.57 11.36 23.56
N ARG A 125 -36.76 12.37 23.87
CA ARG A 125 -36.11 12.62 25.16
C ARG A 125 -37.18 12.78 26.26
N LYS A 126 -37.30 11.83 27.18
CA LYS A 126 -38.01 12.03 28.46
C LYS A 126 -36.99 12.30 29.56
N ARG A 127 -36.89 13.57 29.93
CA ARG A 127 -36.22 14.06 31.13
C ARG A 127 -37.08 13.64 32.32
N SER A 128 -36.53 12.86 33.23
CA SER A 128 -37.17 12.44 34.47
C SER A 128 -37.33 13.66 35.39
N GLN A 129 -38.58 14.07 35.59
CA GLN A 129 -39.04 14.85 36.73
C GLN A 129 -40.32 14.19 37.27
N ALA A 130 -40.46 14.27 38.59
CA ALA A 130 -41.56 13.85 39.50
C ALA A 130 -41.12 12.68 40.39
N THR A 131 -40.86 12.87 41.68
CA THR A 131 -41.78 13.30 42.77
C THR A 131 -40.91 13.53 44.03
N SER A 132 -41.17 14.40 45.02
CA SER A 132 -42.35 15.15 45.49
C SER A 132 -41.89 16.31 46.46
N PRO A 133 -42.78 17.18 46.97
CA PRO A 133 -42.51 18.58 47.30
C PRO A 133 -42.38 18.88 48.81
N ALA A 134 -41.65 19.96 49.15
CA ALA A 134 -41.96 20.81 50.30
C ALA A 134 -41.11 22.10 50.32
N ALA A 135 -41.76 23.18 50.75
CA ALA A 135 -41.22 24.43 51.29
C ALA A 135 -40.62 25.48 50.32
N SER A 136 -41.42 26.54 50.18
CA SER A 136 -41.10 27.93 49.89
C SER A 136 -39.84 28.47 50.58
N HIS A 137 -38.90 29.03 49.81
CA HIS A 137 -38.54 30.46 49.77
C HIS A 137 -37.31 30.61 48.88
N GLY A 138 -37.24 31.71 48.13
CA GLY A 138 -36.25 31.89 47.08
C GLY A 138 -34.83 32.03 47.60
N GLU A 139 -33.98 31.10 47.18
CA GLU A 139 -32.55 31.31 46.99
C GLU A 139 -32.18 30.55 45.69
N LEU A 140 -31.44 31.22 44.80
CA LEU A 140 -30.84 30.56 43.64
C LEU A 140 -30.10 29.32 44.13
N PRO A 141 -30.27 28.14 43.52
CA PRO A 141 -29.49 26.99 43.92
C PRO A 141 -28.03 27.30 43.57
N ILE A 142 -27.26 27.66 44.59
CA ILE A 142 -25.81 27.52 44.59
C ILE A 142 -25.60 26.03 44.31
N ILE A 143 -25.32 25.71 43.05
CA ILE A 143 -24.96 24.37 42.62
C ILE A 143 -23.77 23.99 43.51
N PRO A 144 -23.87 22.98 44.39
CA PRO A 144 -22.74 22.59 45.22
C PRO A 144 -21.62 22.19 44.27
N SER A 145 -20.52 22.95 44.32
CA SER A 145 -19.30 22.74 43.55
C SER A 145 -18.59 21.42 43.90
N SER A 146 -19.16 20.60 44.79
CA SER A 146 -18.63 19.35 45.31
C SER A 146 -19.10 18.08 44.59
N SER A 147 -19.91 18.18 43.54
CA SER A 147 -20.43 16.99 42.83
C SER A 147 -20.31 17.06 41.30
N PHE A 148 -19.29 17.74 40.77
CA PHE A 148 -18.88 17.57 39.37
C PHE A 148 -17.77 16.52 39.31
N ASN A 149 -18.13 15.27 39.07
CA ASN A 149 -17.17 14.27 38.63
C ASN A 149 -16.73 14.65 37.20
N PHE A 150 -15.55 15.26 37.08
CA PHE A 150 -14.88 15.53 35.79
C PHE A 150 -14.26 14.25 35.19
N LEU A 151 -14.96 13.13 35.29
CA LEU A 151 -14.54 11.89 34.66
C LEU A 151 -15.00 11.87 33.20
N PRO A 152 -14.25 11.23 32.29
CA PRO A 152 -14.68 11.03 30.92
C PRO A 152 -16.05 10.32 30.90
N SER A 153 -16.90 10.67 29.93
CA SER A 153 -18.22 10.04 29.74
C SER A 153 -18.12 8.51 29.73
N ASP A 154 -19.04 7.83 30.41
CA ASP A 154 -19.13 6.36 30.34
C ASP A 154 -19.75 5.85 29.02
N ASP A 155 -20.26 6.76 28.17
CA ASP A 155 -20.77 6.36 26.86
C ASP A 155 -19.63 5.96 25.92
N TRP A 156 -19.44 4.64 25.82
CA TRP A 156 -18.50 3.99 24.92
C TRP A 156 -18.66 4.43 23.46
N LYS A 157 -19.89 4.65 22.97
CA LYS A 157 -20.12 4.98 21.56
C LYS A 157 -19.62 6.38 21.26
N ASP A 158 -19.92 7.33 22.14
CA ASP A 158 -19.46 8.71 22.03
C ASP A 158 -17.94 8.79 22.18
N ARG A 159 -17.37 8.03 23.11
CA ARG A 159 -15.91 7.92 23.25
C ARG A 159 -15.24 7.34 22.01
N LEU A 160 -15.78 6.27 21.44
CA LEU A 160 -15.25 5.70 20.20
C LEU A 160 -15.41 6.67 19.03
N ALA A 161 -16.53 7.41 18.96
CA ALA A 161 -16.73 8.45 17.96
C ALA A 161 -15.67 9.56 18.09
N MET A 162 -15.35 10.00 19.31
CA MET A 162 -14.27 10.96 19.58
C MET A 162 -12.89 10.40 19.17
N VAL A 163 -12.57 9.14 19.52
CA VAL A 163 -11.29 8.51 19.11
C VAL A 163 -11.14 8.50 17.58
N ARG A 164 -12.22 8.25 16.84
CA ARG A 164 -12.20 8.29 15.37
C ARG A 164 -11.89 9.68 14.79
N HIS A 165 -12.12 10.77 15.54
CA HIS A 165 -11.72 12.10 15.07
C HIS A 165 -10.20 12.26 15.03
N PHE A 166 -9.46 11.58 15.91
CA PHE A 166 -7.99 11.63 15.95
C PHE A 166 -7.33 10.72 14.92
N ALA A 167 -8.03 9.70 14.44
CA ALA A 167 -7.55 8.78 13.41
C ALA A 167 -8.64 8.53 12.34
N PRO A 168 -9.02 9.57 11.57
CA PRO A 168 -10.20 9.50 10.69
C PRO A 168 -10.06 8.52 9.53
N PHE A 169 -8.82 8.19 9.15
CA PHE A 169 -8.51 7.30 8.03
C PHE A 169 -8.21 5.86 8.46
N LEU A 170 -8.40 5.53 9.74
CA LEU A 170 -8.15 4.19 10.26
C LEU A 170 -9.39 3.60 10.90
N ASP A 171 -9.58 2.31 10.66
CA ASP A 171 -10.61 1.49 11.27
C ASP A 171 -10.00 0.19 11.80
N VAL A 172 -10.55 -0.32 12.89
CA VAL A 172 -10.12 -1.59 13.48
C VAL A 172 -11.24 -2.60 13.27
N ARG A 173 -10.94 -3.66 12.51
CA ARG A 173 -11.90 -4.71 12.12
C ARG A 173 -11.47 -6.08 12.63
N GLN A 174 -12.41 -7.03 12.63
CA GLN A 174 -12.16 -8.44 12.92
C GLN A 174 -11.37 -8.64 14.22
N HIS A 175 -11.84 -8.03 15.31
CA HIS A 175 -11.21 -8.16 16.62
C HIS A 175 -11.66 -9.46 17.29
N GLN A 176 -10.70 -10.28 17.71
CA GLN A 176 -10.92 -11.48 18.50
C GLN A 176 -9.94 -11.47 19.67
N ALA A 177 -10.44 -11.78 20.86
CA ALA A 177 -9.63 -12.00 22.05
C ALA A 177 -9.72 -13.48 22.45
N LEU A 178 -8.56 -14.13 22.54
CA LEU A 178 -8.43 -15.52 22.97
C LEU A 178 -7.65 -15.54 24.27
N THR A 179 -8.15 -16.22 25.29
CA THR A 179 -7.41 -16.43 26.54
C THR A 179 -6.88 -17.86 26.54
N ASN A 180 -5.58 -18.01 26.64
CA ASN A 180 -4.92 -19.31 26.70
C ASN A 180 -5.03 -19.88 28.12
N LYS A 181 -4.83 -21.20 28.23
CA LYS A 181 -4.90 -21.92 29.51
C LYS A 181 -3.87 -21.40 30.53
N ASP A 182 -2.75 -20.85 30.06
CA ASP A 182 -1.67 -20.30 30.88
C ASP A 182 -1.96 -18.86 31.37
N GLY A 183 -3.18 -18.34 31.15
CA GLY A 183 -3.58 -16.98 31.53
C GLY A 183 -3.09 -15.88 30.58
N THR A 184 -2.30 -16.22 29.56
CA THR A 184 -1.92 -15.30 28.48
C THR A 184 -3.10 -14.99 27.57
N ARG A 185 -3.12 -13.80 26.97
CA ARG A 185 -4.20 -13.38 26.06
C ARG A 185 -3.63 -13.07 24.69
N THR A 186 -4.25 -13.61 23.65
CA THR A 186 -3.94 -13.28 22.26
C THR A 186 -5.04 -12.40 21.71
N LEU A 187 -4.68 -11.20 21.24
CA LEU A 187 -5.57 -10.30 20.52
C LEU A 187 -5.24 -10.37 19.02
N VAL A 188 -6.25 -10.65 18.22
CA VAL A 188 -6.16 -10.64 16.75
C VAL A 188 -7.07 -9.54 16.25
N PHE A 189 -6.56 -8.64 15.42
CA PHE A 189 -7.36 -7.57 14.82
C PHE A 189 -6.76 -7.15 13.49
N THR A 190 -7.55 -6.51 12.63
CA THR A 190 -7.07 -5.95 11.37
C THR A 190 -7.20 -4.45 11.38
N LEU A 191 -6.08 -3.75 11.23
CA LEU A 191 -6.07 -2.31 10.98
C LEU A 191 -6.35 -2.06 9.50
N VAL A 192 -7.33 -1.22 9.20
CA VAL A 192 -7.78 -0.93 7.84
C VAL A 192 -7.69 0.56 7.59
N SER A 193 -6.95 0.92 6.54
CA SER A 193 -6.97 2.25 5.94
C SER A 193 -7.69 2.14 4.60
N PRO A 194 -8.87 2.78 4.42
CA PRO A 194 -9.64 2.67 3.18
C PRO A 194 -8.77 2.96 1.94
N TYR A 195 -8.84 2.07 0.95
CA TYR A 195 -8.10 2.12 -0.33
C TYR A 195 -6.56 2.02 -0.26
N LEU A 196 -5.96 2.20 0.92
CA LEU A 196 -4.52 2.16 1.12
C LEU A 196 -4.02 0.76 1.52
N PHE A 197 -4.43 0.26 2.69
CA PHE A 197 -3.91 -1.02 3.20
C PHE A 197 -4.84 -1.71 4.19
N LYS A 198 -4.60 -3.01 4.40
CA LYS A 198 -5.21 -3.83 5.45
C LYS A 198 -4.11 -4.63 6.13
N VAL A 199 -3.88 -4.40 7.42
CA VAL A 199 -2.78 -4.98 8.18
C VAL A 199 -3.35 -5.82 9.31
N PRO A 200 -3.34 -7.16 9.19
CA PRO A 200 -3.76 -8.04 10.26
C PRO A 200 -2.64 -8.20 11.30
N PHE A 201 -2.99 -7.96 12.55
CA PHE A 201 -2.14 -8.02 13.73
C PHE A 201 -2.50 -9.21 14.61
N LYS A 202 -1.45 -9.79 15.20
CA LYS A 202 -1.55 -10.72 16.32
C LYS A 202 -0.67 -10.20 17.44
N LEU A 203 -1.29 -9.93 18.59
CA LEU A 203 -0.66 -9.42 19.79
C LEU A 203 -0.79 -10.47 20.89
N ASN A 204 0.32 -10.88 21.48
CA ASN A 204 0.29 -11.72 22.67
C ASN A 204 0.56 -10.86 23.90
N LEU A 205 -0.28 -11.05 24.92
CA LEU A 205 -0.22 -10.38 26.21
C LEU A 205 0.08 -11.40 27.30
N THR A 206 0.93 -11.01 28.23
CA THR A 206 1.17 -11.74 29.46
C THR A 206 -0.04 -11.66 30.41
N SER A 207 -0.02 -12.45 31.48
CA SER A 207 -1.02 -12.38 32.56
C SER A 207 -1.08 -11.01 33.25
N SER A 208 0.00 -10.21 33.20
CA SER A 208 0.05 -8.83 33.69
C SER A 208 -0.39 -7.79 32.65
N ASN A 209 -0.92 -8.23 31.50
CA ASN A 209 -1.29 -7.40 30.35
C ASN A 209 -0.11 -6.63 29.70
N SER A 210 1.13 -7.09 29.89
CA SER A 210 2.27 -6.57 29.12
C SER A 210 2.34 -7.23 27.74
N VAL A 211 2.82 -6.51 26.73
CA VAL A 211 3.01 -7.07 25.39
C VAL A 211 4.20 -8.03 25.41
N SER A 212 3.97 -9.31 25.08
CA SER A 212 5.03 -10.32 24.98
C SER A 212 5.50 -10.52 23.54
N SER A 213 4.60 -10.48 22.56
CA SER A 213 4.98 -10.48 21.15
C SER A 213 3.97 -9.72 20.29
N LEU A 214 4.48 -9.17 19.19
CA LEU A 214 3.71 -8.40 18.21
C LEU A 214 4.08 -8.88 16.80
N GLU A 215 3.07 -9.30 16.05
CA GLU A 215 3.25 -9.86 14.71
C GLU A 215 2.25 -9.27 13.72
N ILE A 216 2.70 -9.04 12.48
CA ILE A 216 1.83 -8.85 11.33
C ILE A 216 1.68 -10.20 10.64
N THR A 217 0.47 -10.75 10.63
CA THR A 217 0.25 -12.14 10.18
C THR A 217 0.26 -12.31 8.67
N SER A 218 0.23 -11.20 7.91
CA SER A 218 0.17 -11.23 6.45
C SER A 218 1.40 -10.61 5.81
N LYS A 219 2.17 -11.43 5.07
CA LYS A 219 3.28 -10.96 4.22
C LYS A 219 2.82 -10.00 3.12
N SER A 220 1.60 -10.17 2.61
CA SER A 220 1.08 -9.25 1.58
C SER A 220 0.79 -7.85 2.14
N ALA A 221 0.47 -7.75 3.44
CA ALA A 221 0.30 -6.46 4.10
C ALA A 221 1.65 -5.72 4.21
N LEU A 222 2.71 -6.42 4.62
CA LEU A 222 4.06 -5.87 4.65
C LEU A 222 4.53 -5.42 3.25
N MET A 223 4.32 -6.27 2.23
CA MET A 223 4.63 -5.90 0.85
C MET A 223 3.84 -4.66 0.38
N THR A 224 2.57 -4.54 0.78
CA THR A 224 1.77 -3.34 0.47
C THR A 224 2.37 -2.11 1.12
N ILE A 225 2.80 -2.20 2.39
CA ILE A 225 3.46 -1.07 3.06
C ILE A 225 4.79 -0.74 2.36
N CYS A 226 5.57 -1.74 1.95
CA CYS A 226 6.81 -1.53 1.20
C CYS A 226 6.57 -0.74 -0.10
N LEU A 227 5.49 -1.06 -0.84
CA LEU A 227 5.10 -0.32 -2.05
C LEU A 227 4.55 1.09 -1.78
N LEU A 228 4.12 1.38 -0.56
CA LEU A 228 3.62 2.70 -0.17
C LEU A 228 4.74 3.60 0.38
N SER A 229 5.67 3.00 1.14
CA SER A 229 6.88 3.60 1.66
C SER A 229 7.89 2.50 2.07
N PRO A 230 8.96 2.30 1.29
CA PRO A 230 10.02 1.33 1.60
C PRO A 230 10.75 1.63 2.93
N THR A 231 10.93 2.91 3.23
CA THR A 231 11.64 3.37 4.44
C THR A 231 10.86 3.04 5.71
N ILE A 232 9.52 3.22 5.68
CA ILE A 232 8.64 2.86 6.79
C ILE A 232 8.58 1.34 6.93
N HIS A 233 8.47 0.60 5.84
CA HIS A 233 8.50 -0.86 5.87
C HIS A 233 9.73 -1.40 6.62
N HIS A 234 10.92 -0.88 6.29
CA HIS A 234 12.15 -1.26 6.97
C HIS A 234 12.10 -0.96 8.48
N LYS A 235 11.57 0.20 8.90
CA LYS A 235 11.41 0.54 10.32
C LYS A 235 10.40 -0.37 11.03
N ILE A 236 9.31 -0.77 10.37
CA ILE A 236 8.33 -1.69 10.94
C ILE A 236 8.97 -3.05 11.22
N GLU A 237 9.67 -3.63 10.24
CA GLU A 237 10.26 -4.97 10.38
C GLU A 237 11.41 -5.01 11.38
N HIS A 238 12.33 -4.04 11.33
CA HIS A 238 13.58 -4.11 12.09
C HIS A 238 13.55 -3.39 13.44
N ASP A 239 12.59 -2.50 13.69
CA ASP A 239 12.49 -1.76 14.95
C ASP A 239 11.14 -2.02 15.63
N PHE A 240 10.02 -1.65 15.01
CA PHE A 240 8.75 -1.62 15.74
C PHE A 240 8.21 -3.01 16.10
N LEU A 241 8.27 -3.98 15.18
CA LEU A 241 7.87 -5.35 15.47
C LEU A 241 8.89 -6.05 16.38
N ALA A 242 10.18 -5.92 16.08
CA ALA A 242 11.27 -6.55 16.84
C ALA A 242 11.28 -6.11 18.31
N GLN A 243 10.99 -4.83 18.58
CA GLN A 243 10.98 -4.26 19.93
C GLN A 243 9.57 -4.19 20.54
N CYS A 244 8.56 -4.82 19.91
CA CYS A 244 7.18 -4.85 20.37
C CYS A 244 6.56 -3.45 20.65
N LYS A 245 6.96 -2.43 19.89
CA LYS A 245 6.52 -1.03 20.01
C LYS A 245 5.14 -0.81 19.36
N LEU A 246 4.10 -1.42 19.93
CA LEU A 246 2.74 -1.38 19.38
C LEU A 246 2.20 0.05 19.19
N SER A 247 2.37 0.92 20.18
CA SER A 247 1.85 2.30 20.14
C SER A 247 2.48 3.09 19.00
N ILE A 248 3.80 3.02 18.86
CA ILE A 248 4.57 3.69 17.80
C ILE A 248 4.17 3.13 16.43
N LEU A 249 4.01 1.81 16.31
CA LEU A 249 3.56 1.18 15.06
C LEU A 249 2.15 1.66 14.66
N MET A 250 1.22 1.71 15.60
CA MET A 250 -0.16 2.17 15.33
C MET A 250 -0.18 3.65 14.93
N HIS A 251 0.58 4.49 15.64
CA HIS A 251 0.69 5.91 15.30
C HIS A 251 1.35 6.12 13.94
N CYS A 252 2.40 5.35 13.63
CA CYS A 252 3.07 5.39 12.33
C CYS A 252 2.13 5.03 11.18
N LEU A 253 1.34 3.96 11.31
CA LEU A 253 0.35 3.58 10.29
C LEU A 253 -0.78 4.62 10.16
N ALA A 254 -1.14 5.30 11.24
CA ALA A 254 -2.10 6.40 11.23
C ALA A 254 -1.54 7.62 10.47
N SER A 255 -0.32 8.01 10.82
CA SER A 255 0.38 9.13 10.18
C SER A 255 0.65 8.86 8.70
N LEU A 256 1.08 7.63 8.36
CA LEU A 256 1.26 7.18 6.98
C LEU A 256 -0.05 7.27 6.19
N SER A 257 -1.17 6.83 6.78
CA SER A 257 -2.48 6.96 6.14
C SER A 257 -2.81 8.41 5.83
N GLY A 258 -2.62 9.32 6.81
CA GLY A 258 -2.87 10.75 6.61
C GLY A 258 -2.02 11.34 5.47
N ILE A 259 -0.71 11.08 5.45
CA ILE A 259 0.18 11.61 4.41
C ILE A 259 -0.14 11.02 3.04
N LEU A 260 -0.44 9.73 2.95
CA LEU A 260 -0.81 9.10 1.68
C LEU A 260 -2.08 9.69 1.09
N GLN A 261 -3.08 10.02 1.92
CA GLN A 261 -4.32 10.67 1.48
C GLN A 261 -4.01 12.05 0.89
N ILE A 262 -3.14 12.83 1.56
CA ILE A 262 -2.68 14.13 1.07
C ILE A 262 -1.89 13.98 -0.24
N ARG A 263 -0.96 13.02 -0.31
CA ARG A 263 -0.16 12.74 -1.51
C ARG A 263 -1.05 12.39 -2.70
N VAL A 264 -1.98 11.44 -2.53
CA VAL A 264 -2.90 11.02 -3.60
C VAL A 264 -3.73 12.20 -4.10
N ARG A 265 -4.31 13.00 -3.19
CA ARG A 265 -5.09 14.18 -3.57
C ARG A 265 -4.24 15.23 -4.29
N THR A 266 -3.05 15.52 -3.78
CA THR A 266 -2.15 16.52 -4.39
C THR A 266 -1.68 16.06 -5.76
N PHE A 267 -1.29 14.80 -5.90
CA PHE A 267 -0.90 14.21 -7.19
C PHE A 267 -2.05 14.23 -8.18
N TYR A 268 -3.28 13.98 -7.74
CA TYR A 268 -4.45 14.13 -8.59
C TYR A 268 -4.63 15.57 -9.09
N GLU A 269 -4.54 16.55 -8.19
CA GLU A 269 -4.62 17.98 -8.54
C GLU A 269 -3.52 18.39 -9.53
N ILE A 270 -2.28 17.90 -9.33
CA ILE A 270 -1.16 18.11 -10.27
C ILE A 270 -1.46 17.46 -11.61
N VAL A 271 -1.88 16.20 -11.64
CA VAL A 271 -2.17 15.47 -12.89
C VAL A 271 -3.25 16.19 -13.70
N ARG A 272 -4.30 16.69 -13.03
CA ARG A 272 -5.40 17.43 -13.67
C ARG A 272 -4.94 18.79 -14.19
N LYS A 273 -4.15 19.53 -13.41
CA LYS A 273 -3.73 20.88 -13.76
C LYS A 273 -2.66 20.90 -14.86
N PHE A 274 -1.72 19.96 -14.80
CA PHE A 274 -0.56 19.90 -15.71
C PHE A 274 -0.72 18.79 -16.77
N PHE A 275 -1.94 18.34 -17.07
CA PHE A 275 -2.20 17.18 -17.94
C PHE A 275 -1.52 17.27 -19.31
N LYS A 276 -1.40 18.48 -19.88
CA LYS A 276 -0.74 18.74 -21.17
C LYS A 276 0.74 18.35 -21.19
N PHE A 277 1.40 18.33 -20.03
CA PHE A 277 2.82 18.03 -19.88
C PHE A 277 3.06 16.57 -19.42
N ILE A 278 2.02 15.79 -19.19
CA ILE A 278 2.15 14.41 -18.71
C ILE A 278 1.97 13.45 -19.89
N THR A 279 3.03 12.74 -20.24
CA THR A 279 2.99 11.75 -21.34
C THR A 279 2.67 10.33 -20.87
N HIS A 280 2.69 10.07 -19.56
CA HIS A 280 2.58 8.70 -19.05
C HIS A 280 1.13 8.18 -19.11
N THR A 281 0.94 7.08 -19.84
CA THR A 281 -0.35 6.43 -20.08
C THR A 281 -1.14 6.04 -18.82
N ARG A 282 -0.46 5.77 -17.69
CA ARG A 282 -1.11 5.41 -16.42
C ARG A 282 -2.06 6.47 -15.89
N PHE A 283 -1.80 7.73 -16.23
CA PHE A 283 -2.57 8.88 -15.76
C PHE A 283 -3.70 9.27 -16.71
N LYS A 284 -3.73 8.73 -17.93
CA LYS A 284 -4.77 9.01 -18.94
C LYS A 284 -6.21 8.85 -18.39
N PRO A 285 -6.54 7.79 -17.62
CA PRO A 285 -7.83 7.67 -16.94
C PRO A 285 -8.24 8.86 -16.05
N LEU A 286 -7.26 9.55 -15.47
CA LEU A 286 -7.46 10.69 -14.58
C LEU A 286 -7.56 12.01 -15.34
N MET A 287 -7.06 12.06 -16.58
CA MET A 287 -7.13 13.24 -17.46
C MET A 287 -8.48 13.32 -18.16
N ASP A 288 -8.96 12.19 -18.68
CA ASP A 288 -10.13 12.10 -19.57
C ASP A 288 -11.48 12.30 -18.86
N SER A 289 -11.53 12.19 -17.53
CA SER A 289 -12.78 12.27 -16.76
C SER A 289 -12.96 13.64 -16.11
N HIS A 290 -14.06 14.33 -16.45
CA HIS A 290 -14.48 15.55 -15.73
C HIS A 290 -14.91 15.27 -14.28
N GLU A 291 -15.19 14.01 -13.95
CA GLU A 291 -15.63 13.59 -12.63
C GLU A 291 -15.05 12.20 -12.32
N THR A 292 -13.93 12.16 -11.60
CA THR A 292 -13.51 10.93 -10.91
C THR A 292 -14.16 10.92 -9.53
N GLU A 293 -15.49 10.80 -9.47
CA GLU A 293 -16.21 10.51 -8.21
C GLU A 293 -15.84 9.13 -7.63
N ASN A 294 -15.10 8.33 -8.38
CA ASN A 294 -14.68 7.00 -7.97
C ASN A 294 -13.31 7.02 -7.28
N ASP A 295 -13.32 7.24 -5.96
CA ASP A 295 -12.15 7.13 -5.08
C ASP A 295 -11.40 5.80 -5.30
N VAL A 296 -12.09 4.70 -5.62
CA VAL A 296 -11.42 3.40 -5.85
C VAL A 296 -10.43 3.49 -6.99
N ARG A 297 -10.82 4.11 -8.12
CA ARG A 297 -9.96 4.22 -9.30
C ARG A 297 -8.80 5.18 -9.06
N LEU A 298 -9.07 6.28 -8.35
CA LEU A 298 -8.07 7.27 -7.98
C LEU A 298 -6.93 6.62 -7.17
N TYR A 299 -7.30 5.92 -6.10
CA TYR A 299 -6.32 5.28 -5.22
C TYR A 299 -5.66 4.09 -5.89
N ALA A 300 -6.34 3.35 -6.76
CA ALA A 300 -5.72 2.27 -7.53
C ALA A 300 -4.54 2.78 -8.40
N ILE A 301 -4.67 3.97 -8.99
CA ILE A 301 -3.65 4.55 -9.87
C ILE A 301 -2.54 5.26 -9.07
N LEU A 302 -2.92 6.06 -8.06
CA LEU A 302 -2.01 7.01 -7.40
C LEU A 302 -1.39 6.54 -6.10
N ARG A 303 -1.96 5.56 -5.37
CA ARG A 303 -1.51 5.26 -3.99
C ARG A 303 -0.02 4.87 -3.90
N THR A 304 0.49 4.18 -4.92
CA THR A 304 1.90 3.73 -5.03
C THR A 304 2.75 4.61 -5.93
N VAL A 305 2.23 5.75 -6.40
CA VAL A 305 3.02 6.71 -7.16
C VAL A 305 3.91 7.47 -6.19
N GLU A 306 5.21 7.41 -6.41
CA GLU A 306 6.20 8.19 -5.65
C GLU A 306 6.66 9.42 -6.44
N SER A 307 6.56 9.41 -7.77
CA SER A 307 6.96 10.53 -8.62
C SER A 307 5.99 10.86 -9.74
N ILE A 308 5.93 12.14 -10.10
CA ILE A 308 5.26 12.65 -11.29
C ILE A 308 6.31 13.33 -12.17
N GLU A 309 6.32 12.96 -13.45
CA GLU A 309 7.20 13.55 -14.46
C GLU A 309 6.39 14.42 -15.41
N LEU A 310 6.85 15.65 -15.59
CA LEU A 310 6.25 16.66 -16.47
C LEU A 310 7.25 17.01 -17.57
N LYS A 311 6.88 16.75 -18.82
CA LYS A 311 7.68 17.07 -20.00
C LYS A 311 7.28 18.45 -20.51
N VAL A 312 8.15 19.42 -20.29
CA VAL A 312 7.94 20.82 -20.64
C VAL A 312 8.81 21.16 -21.85
N PRO A 313 8.20 21.43 -23.02
CA PRO A 313 8.95 21.93 -24.17
C PRO A 313 9.36 23.39 -23.91
N LEU A 314 10.66 23.66 -23.94
CA LEU A 314 11.24 25.00 -23.87
C LEU A 314 12.18 25.22 -25.05
N GLU A 315 11.79 26.14 -25.93
CA GLU A 315 12.49 26.48 -27.17
C GLU A 315 12.79 25.23 -28.03
N ASN A 316 14.05 24.76 -28.00
CA ASN A 316 14.55 23.62 -28.77
C ASN A 316 14.83 22.37 -27.92
N SER A 317 14.40 22.34 -26.66
CA SER A 317 14.69 21.24 -25.74
C SER A 317 13.48 20.86 -24.90
N ILE A 318 13.45 19.62 -24.40
CA ILE A 318 12.38 19.13 -23.54
C ILE A 318 12.96 18.93 -22.15
N PHE A 319 12.51 19.76 -21.21
CA PHE A 319 12.82 19.56 -19.81
C PHE A 319 11.88 18.52 -19.21
N THR A 320 12.44 17.52 -18.55
CA THR A 320 11.70 16.59 -17.69
C THR A 320 11.79 17.09 -16.26
N ILE A 321 10.67 17.61 -15.75
CA ILE A 321 10.54 18.05 -14.37
C ILE A 321 9.93 16.91 -13.56
N SER A 322 10.72 16.32 -12.68
CA SER A 322 10.36 15.19 -11.84
C SER A 322 10.11 15.66 -10.40
N LEU A 323 8.86 15.58 -9.97
CA LEU A 323 8.46 15.76 -8.57
C LEU A 323 8.46 14.39 -7.90
N VAL A 324 9.38 14.16 -6.96
CA VAL A 324 9.48 12.95 -6.16
C VAL A 324 8.99 13.23 -4.75
N TRP A 325 8.10 12.38 -4.23
CA TRP A 325 7.52 12.48 -2.89
C TRP A 325 7.75 11.19 -2.11
N ASN A 326 8.83 11.20 -1.34
CA ASN A 326 9.17 10.14 -0.41
C ASN A 326 8.45 10.36 0.93
N ILE A 327 7.86 9.31 1.49
CA ILE A 327 7.30 9.35 2.84
C ILE A 327 8.30 8.69 3.77
N ILE A 328 8.74 9.43 4.80
CA ILE A 328 9.76 9.01 5.77
C ILE A 328 9.18 9.04 7.18
N VAL A 329 9.87 8.44 8.15
CA VAL A 329 9.58 8.65 9.57
C VAL A 329 10.31 9.92 10.00
N SER A 330 9.57 10.98 10.30
CA SER A 330 10.13 12.27 10.73
C SER A 330 10.48 12.26 12.22
N ASP A 331 9.67 11.58 13.04
CA ASP A 331 9.91 11.42 14.46
C ASP A 331 9.87 9.93 14.85
N HIS A 332 11.03 9.39 15.21
CA HIS A 332 11.19 8.00 15.60
C HIS A 332 10.60 7.69 16.98
N THR A 333 10.40 8.69 17.83
CA THR A 333 9.89 8.49 19.20
C THR A 333 8.38 8.29 19.21
N THR A 334 7.67 9.10 18.42
CA THR A 334 6.21 8.99 18.27
C THR A 334 5.81 8.08 17.13
N GLY A 335 6.69 7.88 16.15
CA GLY A 335 6.40 7.20 14.89
C GLY A 335 5.75 8.11 13.85
N ALA A 336 5.76 9.44 14.04
CA ALA A 336 5.18 10.36 13.08
C ALA A 336 5.90 10.28 11.73
N CYS A 337 5.10 10.31 10.65
CA CYS A 337 5.60 10.34 9.30
C CYS A 337 5.79 11.79 8.83
N GLY A 338 6.72 11.97 7.89
CA GLY A 338 7.01 13.23 7.21
C GLY A 338 7.10 13.02 5.70
N SER A 339 7.18 14.14 4.99
CA SER A 339 7.35 14.17 3.54
C SER A 339 8.74 14.70 3.19
N ASP A 340 9.47 13.94 2.39
CA ASP A 340 10.71 14.37 1.72
C ASP A 340 10.38 14.59 0.23
N LEU A 341 10.28 15.87 -0.13
CA LEU A 341 9.89 16.32 -1.46
C LEU A 341 11.11 16.79 -2.23
N LYS A 342 11.28 16.27 -3.44
CA LYS A 342 12.37 16.66 -4.34
C LYS A 342 11.80 17.07 -5.68
N LEU A 343 12.27 18.20 -6.20
CA LEU A 343 11.90 18.69 -7.52
C LEU A 343 13.17 18.82 -8.34
N ILE A 344 13.31 17.98 -9.36
CA ILE A 344 14.50 17.92 -10.21
C ILE A 344 14.06 18.20 -11.63
N ALA A 345 14.71 19.16 -12.28
CA ALA A 345 14.53 19.41 -13.70
C ALA A 345 15.74 18.88 -14.47
N THR A 346 15.51 17.99 -15.42
CA THR A 346 16.56 17.43 -16.28
C THR A 346 16.30 17.75 -17.74
N ASN A 347 17.37 17.96 -18.48
CA ASN A 347 17.41 18.06 -19.93
C ASN A 347 18.64 17.27 -20.39
N ASP A 348 18.77 16.96 -21.68
CA ASP A 348 19.79 16.09 -22.27
C ASP A 348 21.23 16.44 -21.84
N SER A 349 21.47 17.69 -21.41
CA SER A 349 22.77 18.20 -20.97
C SER A 349 22.84 18.74 -19.54
N THR A 350 21.71 18.98 -18.87
CA THR A 350 21.68 19.72 -17.59
C THR A 350 20.73 19.09 -16.59
N THR A 351 21.13 19.11 -15.31
CA THR A 351 20.28 18.73 -14.18
C THR A 351 20.25 19.90 -13.20
N MET A 352 19.06 20.38 -12.88
CA MET A 352 18.83 21.45 -11.92
C MET A 352 18.04 20.89 -10.74
N ASP A 353 18.61 21.02 -9.55
CA ASP A 353 17.88 20.74 -8.31
C ASP A 353 17.10 22.00 -7.89
N LEU A 354 15.77 21.90 -7.93
CA LEU A 354 14.83 22.96 -7.55
C LEU A 354 14.19 22.68 -6.18
N SER A 355 14.65 21.67 -5.45
CA SER A 355 13.99 21.17 -4.24
C SER A 355 13.92 22.21 -3.12
N SER A 356 14.97 23.02 -2.93
CA SER A 356 15.00 24.07 -1.90
C SER A 356 14.01 25.20 -2.21
N LEU A 357 14.02 25.70 -3.45
CA LEU A 357 13.07 26.70 -3.94
C LEU A 357 11.63 26.19 -3.86
N PHE A 358 11.39 24.96 -4.34
CA PHE A 358 10.08 24.34 -4.31
C PHE A 358 9.57 24.19 -2.88
N SER A 359 10.41 23.75 -1.95
CA SER A 359 10.03 23.61 -0.54
C SER A 359 9.65 24.95 0.09
N ALA A 360 10.40 26.02 -0.19
CA ALA A 360 10.07 27.36 0.31
C ALA A 360 8.71 27.83 -0.22
N LEU A 361 8.49 27.72 -1.53
CA LEU A 361 7.22 28.11 -2.15
C LEU A 361 6.04 27.24 -1.70
N ALA A 362 6.28 25.94 -1.46
CA ALA A 362 5.25 25.00 -1.02
C ALA A 362 4.75 25.31 0.38
N VAL A 363 5.60 25.84 1.27
CA VAL A 363 5.21 26.28 2.61
C VAL A 363 4.27 27.49 2.55
N GLU A 364 4.51 28.44 1.65
CA GLU A 364 3.74 29.67 1.55
C GLU A 364 2.43 29.52 0.74
N HIS A 365 2.47 28.76 -0.34
CA HIS A 365 1.38 28.73 -1.34
C HIS A 365 0.75 27.34 -1.52
N GLY A 366 1.34 26.29 -0.91
CA GLY A 366 0.98 24.91 -1.16
C GLY A 366 1.65 24.32 -2.40
N LEU A 367 1.69 22.98 -2.48
CA LEU A 367 2.50 22.24 -3.46
C LEU A 367 2.11 22.51 -4.92
N VAL A 368 0.81 22.58 -5.21
CA VAL A 368 0.30 22.79 -6.57
C VAL A 368 0.61 24.20 -7.07
N ALA A 369 0.44 25.21 -6.20
CA ALA A 369 0.71 26.61 -6.54
C ALA A 369 2.22 26.90 -6.62
N ALA A 370 3.03 26.25 -5.77
CA ALA A 370 4.48 26.30 -5.85
C ALA A 370 4.98 25.79 -7.20
N LEU A 371 4.46 24.64 -7.66
CA LEU A 371 4.80 24.08 -8.96
C LEU A 371 4.36 25.00 -10.11
N GLU A 372 3.15 25.56 -10.02
CA GLU A 372 2.67 26.55 -11.00
C GLU A 372 3.57 27.79 -11.06
N THR A 373 4.02 28.29 -9.92
CA THR A 373 4.91 29.45 -9.84
C THR A 373 6.22 29.15 -10.54
N ILE A 374 6.85 28.00 -10.25
CA ILE A 374 8.10 27.57 -10.90
C ILE A 374 7.93 27.44 -12.41
N PHE A 375 6.82 26.89 -12.88
CA PHE A 375 6.53 26.78 -14.32
C PHE A 375 6.43 28.15 -15.00
N LYS A 376 5.77 29.12 -14.35
CA LYS A 376 5.62 30.48 -14.88
C LYS A 376 6.94 31.27 -14.83
N THR A 377 7.70 31.15 -13.75
CA THR A 377 8.90 31.98 -13.51
C THR A 377 10.14 31.41 -14.17
N SER A 378 10.37 30.10 -14.06
CA SER A 378 11.62 29.46 -14.45
C SER A 378 11.56 28.85 -15.85
N PHE A 379 10.36 28.52 -16.33
CA PHE A 379 10.16 27.90 -17.65
C PHE A 379 9.25 28.74 -18.57
N HIS A 380 8.75 29.90 -18.11
CA HIS A 380 7.89 30.80 -18.88
C HIS A 380 6.67 30.12 -19.53
N VAL A 381 6.14 29.07 -18.90
CA VAL A 381 5.05 28.27 -19.45
C VAL A 381 3.71 28.73 -18.91
N VAL A 382 2.75 28.91 -19.82
CA VAL A 382 1.34 29.14 -19.49
C VAL A 382 0.63 27.78 -19.37
N ILE A 383 0.09 27.50 -18.18
CA ILE A 383 -0.50 26.20 -17.79
C ILE A 383 -1.95 26.10 -18.29
#